data_AF-A0A7V2F2R8-F1
#
_entry.id   AF-A0A7V2F2R8-F1
#
_cell.length_a   1.000
_cell.length_b   1.000
_cell.length_c   1.000
_cell.angle_alpha   90.00
_cell.angle_beta   90.00
_cell.angle_gamma   90.00
#
_symmetry.space_group_name_H-M   'P 1'
#
loop_
_entity.id
_entity.type
_entity.pdbx_description
1 polymer ?
#
loop_
_entity_poly.entity_id
_entity_poly.type
_entity_poly.pdbx_seq_one_letter_code
_entity_poly.pdbx_strand_id
1 'polypeptide(L)'
;FQDIGAKSAERNLTREHKTFLTPGDPQAFLKKAGIIYNFYYDKGYREYEETGPTSGVLTTHEAETHSVPDCMTVIGWYREALKMCGAKEIRIVEEECRAKGGSCCRYRVEWKM
;
A
#
# COMPACT_ATOMS: atom_id res chain seq x y z
N PHE A 1 -4.11 13.22 -5.64
CA PHE A 1 -4.17 11.78 -5.99
C PHE A 1 -4.25 10.85 -4.78
N GLN A 2 -3.68 11.19 -3.62
CA GLN A 2 -3.85 10.38 -2.40
C GLN A 2 -5.35 10.20 -2.03
N ASP A 3 -6.17 11.24 -2.11
CA ASP A 3 -7.61 11.13 -1.84
C ASP A 3 -8.35 10.19 -2.81
N ILE A 4 -7.89 10.12 -4.06
CA ILE A 4 -8.43 9.20 -5.06
C ILE A 4 -8.08 7.76 -4.67
N GLY A 5 -6.84 7.52 -4.25
CA GLY A 5 -6.39 6.24 -3.72
C GLY A 5 -7.20 5.81 -2.49
N ALA A 6 -7.42 6.72 -1.54
CA ALA A 6 -8.17 6.47 -0.31
C ALA A 6 -9.64 6.10 -0.61
N LYS A 7 -10.33 6.87 -1.47
CA LYS A 7 -11.71 6.54 -1.88
C LYS A 7 -11.81 5.21 -2.64
N SER A 8 -10.78 4.88 -3.44
CA SER A 8 -10.71 3.59 -4.12
C SER A 8 -10.56 2.43 -3.12
N ALA A 9 -9.69 2.58 -2.11
CA ALA A 9 -9.55 1.62 -1.02
C ALA A 9 -10.87 1.44 -0.27
N GLU A 10 -11.52 2.54 0.12
CA GLU A 10 -12.81 2.51 0.79
C GLU A 10 -13.86 1.73 0.02
N ARG A 11 -14.05 2.04 -1.27
CA ARG A 11 -15.02 1.34 -2.10
C ARG A 11 -14.73 -0.16 -2.23
N ASN A 12 -13.48 -0.52 -2.51
CA ASN A 12 -13.11 -1.90 -2.81
C ASN A 12 -13.06 -2.77 -1.54
N LEU A 13 -12.45 -2.26 -0.45
CA LEU A 13 -12.19 -3.01 0.78
C LEU A 13 -13.38 -3.06 1.74
N THR A 14 -14.40 -2.20 1.56
CA THR A 14 -15.65 -2.32 2.33
C THR A 14 -16.68 -3.24 1.66
N ARG A 15 -16.45 -3.63 0.40
CA ARG A 15 -17.38 -4.42 -0.42
C ARG A 15 -16.74 -5.71 -0.90
N GLU A 16 -16.40 -5.77 -2.18
CA GLU A 16 -16.01 -6.97 -2.93
C GLU A 16 -14.73 -7.60 -2.36
N HIS A 17 -13.80 -6.79 -1.85
CA HIS A 17 -12.46 -7.22 -1.45
C HIS A 17 -12.22 -7.10 0.05
N LYS A 18 -13.29 -7.15 0.86
CA LYS A 18 -13.24 -7.02 2.32
C LYS A 18 -12.41 -8.11 3.00
N THR A 19 -12.26 -9.28 2.38
CA THR A 19 -11.44 -10.40 2.87
C THR A 19 -9.94 -10.07 2.91
N PHE A 20 -9.47 -9.06 2.19
CA PHE A 20 -8.08 -8.62 2.28
C PHE A 20 -7.77 -7.91 3.59
N LEU A 21 -8.74 -7.20 4.18
CA LEU A 21 -8.54 -6.51 5.46
C LEU A 21 -8.23 -7.50 6.57
N THR A 22 -7.39 -7.06 7.51
CA THR A 22 -7.16 -7.79 8.76
C THR A 22 -7.45 -6.83 9.93
N PRO A 23 -8.72 -6.70 10.35
CA PRO A 23 -9.10 -5.77 11.41
C PRO A 23 -8.32 -6.02 12.71
N GLY A 24 -7.74 -4.98 13.27
CA GLY A 24 -6.92 -5.05 14.49
C GLY A 24 -5.46 -5.45 14.26
N ASP A 25 -5.09 -5.86 13.04
CA ASP A 25 -3.72 -6.29 12.71
C ASP A 25 -3.23 -5.68 11.38
N PRO A 26 -2.77 -4.41 11.41
CA PRO A 26 -2.23 -3.73 10.23
C PRO A 26 -1.00 -4.44 9.64
N GLN A 27 -0.21 -5.10 10.48
CA GLN A 27 0.98 -5.83 10.07
C GLN A 27 0.59 -7.04 9.20
N ALA A 28 -0.36 -7.85 9.65
CA ALA A 28 -0.88 -8.99 8.88
C ALA A 28 -1.59 -8.56 7.59
N PHE A 29 -2.21 -7.38 7.57
CA PHE A 29 -2.70 -6.79 6.32
C PHE A 29 -1.55 -6.49 5.35
N LEU A 30 -0.49 -5.81 5.79
CA LEU A 30 0.67 -5.47 4.93
C LEU A 30 1.39 -6.71 4.40
N LYS A 31 1.48 -7.80 5.19
CA LYS A 31 1.98 -9.11 4.74
C LYS A 31 1.22 -9.69 3.54
N LYS A 32 -0.01 -9.25 3.27
CA LYS A 32 -0.79 -9.66 2.09
C LYS A 32 -0.49 -8.81 0.84
N ALA A 33 0.40 -7.81 0.91
CA ALA A 33 0.63 -6.84 -0.17
C ALA A 33 0.88 -7.48 -1.55
N GLY A 34 1.68 -8.55 -1.60
CA GLY A 34 1.95 -9.27 -2.86
C GLY A 34 0.72 -9.99 -3.43
N ILE A 35 -0.04 -10.66 -2.57
CA ILE A 35 -1.30 -11.34 -3.00
C ILE A 35 -2.31 -10.30 -3.49
N ILE A 36 -2.46 -9.19 -2.77
CA ILE A 36 -3.36 -8.10 -3.16
C ILE A 36 -2.93 -7.49 -4.49
N TYR A 37 -1.63 -7.29 -4.70
CA TYR A 37 -1.12 -6.73 -5.95
C TYR A 37 -1.42 -7.67 -7.13
N ASN A 38 -1.08 -8.96 -7.01
CA ASN A 38 -1.31 -9.95 -8.07
C ASN A 38 -2.80 -10.17 -8.36
N PHE A 39 -3.68 -9.86 -7.42
CA PHE A 39 -5.11 -9.89 -7.64
C PHE A 39 -5.60 -8.75 -8.55
N TYR A 40 -4.99 -7.55 -8.45
CA TYR A 40 -5.40 -6.38 -9.24
C TYR A 40 -4.62 -6.20 -10.54
N TYR A 41 -3.42 -6.77 -10.65
CA TYR A 41 -2.50 -6.50 -11.74
C TYR A 41 -1.86 -7.78 -12.26
N ASP A 42 -1.81 -7.92 -13.58
CA ASP A 42 -1.21 -9.07 -14.28
C ASP A 42 0.33 -8.94 -14.46
N LYS A 43 0.88 -7.74 -14.19
CA LYS A 43 2.31 -7.43 -14.39
C LYS A 43 2.93 -6.74 -13.20
N GLY A 44 4.19 -7.07 -12.98
CA GLY A 44 4.96 -6.63 -11.83
C GLY A 44 4.57 -7.39 -10.56
N TYR A 45 5.17 -7.00 -9.46
CA TYR A 45 4.88 -7.58 -8.14
C TYR A 45 5.12 -6.55 -7.04
N ARG A 46 4.55 -6.82 -5.87
CA ARG A 46 4.74 -6.00 -4.68
C ARG A 46 5.18 -6.84 -3.51
N GLU A 47 6.20 -6.35 -2.82
CA GLU A 47 6.75 -6.97 -1.62
C GLU A 47 6.49 -6.08 -0.42
N TYR A 48 6.43 -6.72 0.75
CA TYR A 48 6.40 -6.06 2.03
C TYR A 48 7.49 -6.65 2.92
N GLU A 49 8.31 -5.78 3.47
CA GLU A 49 9.33 -6.12 4.45
C GLU A 49 8.97 -5.48 5.79
N GLU A 50 8.92 -6.28 6.86
CA GLU A 50 8.71 -5.77 8.21
C GLU A 50 10.00 -5.17 8.74
N THR A 51 9.97 -3.91 9.16
CA THR A 51 11.14 -3.23 9.75
C THR A 51 11.01 -3.03 11.26
N GLY A 52 9.83 -3.31 11.81
CA GLY A 52 9.53 -3.25 13.24
C GLY A 52 8.07 -3.62 13.53
N PRO A 53 7.64 -3.56 14.80
CA PRO A 53 6.28 -3.92 15.20
C PRO A 53 5.17 -3.01 14.64
N THR A 54 5.53 -1.80 14.21
CA THR A 54 4.60 -0.78 13.67
C THR A 54 5.20 -0.07 12.46
N SER A 55 6.08 -0.76 11.74
CA SER A 55 6.75 -0.21 10.57
C SER A 55 7.13 -1.29 9.55
N GLY A 56 7.22 -0.88 8.30
CA GLY A 56 7.70 -1.72 7.21
C GLY A 56 7.94 -0.94 5.92
N VAL A 57 8.37 -1.65 4.89
CA VAL A 57 8.65 -1.11 3.57
C VAL A 57 7.85 -1.88 2.52
N LEU A 58 7.10 -1.14 1.70
CA LEU A 58 6.44 -1.68 0.51
C LEU A 58 7.28 -1.34 -0.71
N THR A 59 7.57 -2.33 -1.55
CA THR A 59 8.32 -2.12 -2.80
C THR A 59 7.57 -2.70 -3.97
N THR A 60 7.45 -1.92 -5.05
CA THR A 60 6.78 -2.32 -6.29
C THR A 60 7.79 -2.44 -7.40
N HIS A 61 7.80 -3.60 -8.04
CA HIS A 61 8.71 -3.93 -9.10
C HIS A 61 7.93 -4.14 -10.39
N GLU A 62 8.51 -3.69 -11.50
CA GLU A 62 8.08 -4.06 -12.85
C GLU A 62 6.60 -3.78 -13.17
N ALA A 63 5.97 -2.85 -12.44
CA ALA A 63 4.63 -2.38 -12.77
C ALA A 63 4.60 -1.89 -14.23
N GLU A 64 3.60 -2.34 -14.99
CA GLU A 64 3.47 -2.05 -16.42
C GLU A 64 3.43 -0.55 -16.68
N THR A 65 2.65 0.17 -15.89
CA THR A 65 2.56 1.63 -15.91
C THR A 65 3.07 2.21 -14.60
N HIS A 66 3.70 3.39 -14.69
CA HIS A 66 4.16 4.12 -13.52
C HIS A 66 4.19 5.62 -13.81
N SER A 67 3.69 6.39 -12.86
CA SER A 67 3.74 7.84 -12.85
C SER A 67 3.82 8.34 -11.41
N VAL A 68 4.17 9.62 -11.22
CA VAL A 68 4.14 10.24 -9.89
C VAL A 68 2.72 10.20 -9.29
N PRO A 69 1.64 10.48 -10.05
CA PRO A 69 0.27 10.26 -9.58
C PRO A 69 -0.02 8.83 -9.11
N ASP A 70 0.48 7.79 -9.78
CA ASP A 70 0.25 6.40 -9.37
C ASP A 70 0.88 6.09 -8.02
N CYS A 71 2.07 6.62 -7.74
CA CYS A 71 2.69 6.45 -6.42
C CYS A 71 1.86 7.14 -5.34
N MET A 72 1.27 8.29 -5.65
CA MET A 72 0.37 9.00 -4.74
C MET A 72 -0.94 8.26 -4.52
N THR A 73 -1.51 7.57 -5.52
CA THR A 73 -2.71 6.73 -5.29
C THR A 73 -2.39 5.52 -4.43
N VAL A 74 -1.22 4.87 -4.61
CA VAL A 74 -0.76 3.77 -3.75
C VAL A 74 -0.66 4.22 -2.29
N ILE A 75 -0.02 5.36 -2.03
CA ILE A 75 0.09 5.95 -0.68
C ILE A 75 -1.30 6.17 -0.07
N GLY A 76 -2.23 6.77 -0.82
CA GLY A 76 -3.59 7.01 -0.35
C GLY A 76 -4.35 5.72 -0.05
N TRP A 77 -4.21 4.72 -0.92
CA TRP A 77 -4.89 3.44 -0.81
C TRP A 77 -4.45 2.66 0.44
N TYR A 78 -3.14 2.53 0.65
CA TYR A 78 -2.61 1.83 1.83
C TYR A 78 -2.90 2.59 3.13
N ARG A 79 -2.87 3.93 3.12
CA ARG A 79 -3.23 4.71 4.31
C ARG A 79 -4.65 4.43 4.77
N GLU A 80 -5.62 4.43 3.85
CA GLU A 80 -7.02 4.17 4.22
C GLU A 80 -7.23 2.70 4.63
N ALA A 81 -6.58 1.76 3.94
CA ALA A 81 -6.66 0.34 4.32
C ALA A 81 -6.08 0.07 5.72
N LEU A 82 -4.94 0.68 6.06
CA LEU A 82 -4.34 0.56 7.40
C LEU A 82 -5.24 1.14 8.49
N LYS A 83 -5.88 2.28 8.22
CA LYS A 83 -6.88 2.88 9.10
C LYS A 83 -8.06 1.93 9.33
N MET A 84 -8.55 1.25 8.29
CA MET A 84 -9.58 0.21 8.41
C MET A 84 -9.11 -1.02 9.21
N CYS A 85 -7.80 -1.28 9.24
CA CYS A 85 -7.19 -2.29 10.11
C CYS A 85 -6.97 -1.80 11.55
N GLY A 86 -7.36 -0.57 11.89
CA GLY A 86 -7.26 0.00 13.24
C GLY A 86 -6.01 0.84 13.49
N ALA A 87 -5.14 1.03 12.50
CA ALA A 87 -3.96 1.87 12.64
C ALA A 87 -4.32 3.36 12.80
N LYS A 88 -3.50 4.08 13.56
CA LYS A 88 -3.56 5.52 13.82
C LYS A 88 -2.23 6.17 13.46
N GLU A 89 -2.23 7.51 13.37
CA GLU A 89 -1.02 8.31 13.07
C GLU A 89 -0.20 7.75 11.90
N ILE A 90 -0.89 7.31 10.85
CA ILE A 90 -0.28 6.58 9.74
C ILE A 90 0.57 7.52 8.89
N ARG A 91 1.85 7.20 8.74
CA ARG A 91 2.79 7.90 7.88
C ARG A 91 3.29 6.96 6.79
N ILE A 92 3.18 7.41 5.54
CA ILE A 92 3.72 6.70 4.39
C ILE A 92 4.55 7.70 3.58
N VAL A 93 5.82 7.38 3.35
CA VAL A 93 6.78 8.22 2.64
C VAL A 93 7.26 7.48 1.40
N GLU A 94 7.16 8.12 0.24
CA GLU A 94 7.82 7.65 -0.99
C GLU A 94 9.33 7.87 -0.86
N GLU A 95 10.10 6.79 -0.78
CA GLU A 95 11.57 6.84 -0.70
C GLU A 95 12.21 6.72 -2.07
N GLU A 96 11.56 6.00 -2.99
CA GLU A 96 12.02 5.81 -4.36
C GLU A 96 10.80 5.78 -5.30
N CYS A 97 10.94 6.38 -6.47
CA CYS A 97 9.87 6.41 -7.48
C CYS A 97 10.46 6.17 -8.86
N ARG A 98 9.96 5.14 -9.55
CA ARG A 98 10.39 4.81 -10.90
C ARG A 98 10.13 5.95 -11.89
N ALA A 99 9.03 6.69 -11.70
CA ALA A 99 8.71 7.87 -12.52
C ALA A 99 9.64 9.07 -12.27
N LYS A 100 10.44 9.04 -11.20
CA LYS A 100 11.48 10.04 -10.88
C LYS A 100 12.89 9.52 -11.18
N GLY A 101 13.02 8.43 -11.94
CA GLY A 101 14.30 7.82 -12.30
C GLY A 101 14.78 6.72 -11.36
N GLY A 102 13.96 6.30 -10.38
CA GLY A 102 14.26 5.15 -9.53
C GLY A 102 14.18 3.82 -10.30
N SER A 103 14.75 2.77 -9.71
CA SER A 103 14.64 1.39 -10.19
C SER A 103 13.29 0.77 -9.86
N CYS A 104 12.65 1.22 -8.78
CA CYS A 104 11.38 0.71 -8.27
C CYS A 104 10.53 1.85 -7.68
N CYS A 105 9.33 1.52 -7.19
CA CYS A 105 8.57 2.42 -6.33
C CYS A 105 8.56 1.87 -4.91
N ARG A 106 9.18 2.59 -3.97
CA ARG A 106 9.40 2.17 -2.58
C ARG A 106 8.75 3.14 -1.61
N TYR A 107 8.06 2.59 -0.62
CA TYR A 107 7.30 3.33 0.38
C TYR A 107 7.64 2.83 1.77
N ARG A 108 8.17 3.69 2.63
CA ARG A 108 8.27 3.40 4.06
C ARG A 108 6.95 3.71 4.75
N VAL A 109 6.48 2.77 5.55
CA VAL A 109 5.19 2.79 6.23
C VAL A 109 5.44 2.71 7.74
N GLU A 110 4.80 3.60 8.49
CA GLU A 110 4.86 3.69 9.95
C GLU A 110 3.45 3.99 10.49
N TRP A 111 3.07 3.43 11.64
CA TRP A 111 1.79 3.72 12.29
C TRP A 111 1.87 3.59 13.81
N LYS A 112 0.75 3.89 14.48
CA LYS A 112 0.47 3.57 15.89
C LYS A 112 -0.83 2.79 16.00
N MET A 113 -1.09 2.20 17.16
CA MET A 113 -2.34 1.49 17.48
C MET A 113 -3.27 2.33 18.34
#